data_AF-A3JK35-F1
#
_entry.id   AF-A3JK35-F1
#
_cell.length_a   1.000
_cell.length_b   1.000
_cell.length_c   1.000
_cell.angle_alpha   90.00
_cell.angle_beta   90.00
_cell.angle_gamma   90.00
#
_symmetry.space_group_name_H-M   'P 1'
#
loop_
_entity.id
_entity.type
_entity.pdbx_description
1 polymer ?
#
loop_
_entity_poly.entity_id
_entity_poly.type
_entity_poly.pdbx_seq_one_letter_code
_entity_poly.pdbx_strand_id
1 'polypeptide(L)'
;MTTESITTPTFTGHLIFNARDDFQRLTLNDTDAEMAQAEGLTVITNAGLIEILEHIGPTPATEHMDDQTWQALAPALKHLADTQEHPFTREPPSIHVVPLDTPDEILNMEVDALFRFYDSRVDLYAFVQISEIKFARDTNREPNPDLFKEASLAENFDDIYLTSLDELEQQAENADIQASEVGAEHAGEKAMYGDSPVGSQRIGALYNMDAKIMQYAVDHHPEGESPGLAPG
;
A
#
# COMPACT_ATOMS: atom_id res chain seq x y z
N MET A 1 -26.00 7.93 -27.04
CA MET A 1 -25.34 7.48 -25.80
C MET A 1 -24.87 6.06 -26.05
N THR A 2 -23.60 5.90 -26.40
CA THR A 2 -22.94 4.61 -26.51
C THR A 2 -22.52 4.20 -25.10
N THR A 3 -23.15 3.16 -24.57
CA THR A 3 -22.62 2.42 -23.42
C THR A 3 -21.38 1.70 -23.91
N GLU A 4 -20.21 2.26 -23.64
CA GLU A 4 -18.96 1.51 -23.73
C GLU A 4 -19.04 0.41 -22.67
N SER A 5 -19.08 -0.84 -23.12
CA SER A 5 -18.85 -1.98 -22.23
C SER A 5 -17.46 -1.80 -21.66
N ILE A 6 -17.38 -1.51 -20.36
CA ILE A 6 -16.13 -1.50 -19.61
C ILE A 6 -15.65 -2.95 -19.61
N THR A 7 -14.82 -3.31 -20.58
CA THR A 7 -14.09 -4.58 -20.55
C THR A 7 -13.03 -4.45 -19.46
N THR A 8 -13.25 -5.15 -18.35
CA THR A 8 -12.20 -5.41 -17.36
C THR A 8 -10.96 -5.92 -18.09
N PRO A 9 -9.78 -5.31 -17.88
CA PRO A 9 -8.54 -5.84 -18.43
C PRO A 9 -8.41 -7.30 -18.01
N THR A 10 -8.39 -8.21 -18.97
CA THR A 10 -8.17 -9.63 -18.69
C THR A 10 -6.67 -9.82 -18.53
N PHE A 11 -6.26 -10.09 -17.30
CA PHE A 11 -4.90 -10.51 -16.97
C PHE A 11 -4.92 -11.99 -16.64
N THR A 12 -3.97 -12.73 -17.21
CA THR A 12 -3.71 -14.13 -16.90
C THR A 12 -2.21 -14.31 -16.72
N GLY A 13 -1.80 -14.94 -15.63
CA GLY A 13 -0.40 -15.27 -15.37
C GLY A 13 -0.22 -16.71 -14.89
N HIS A 14 1.01 -17.09 -14.59
CA HIS A 14 1.35 -18.40 -14.08
C HIS A 14 1.86 -18.27 -12.65
N LEU A 15 1.16 -18.91 -11.71
CA LEU A 15 1.58 -18.99 -10.32
C LEU A 15 2.45 -20.23 -10.12
N ILE A 16 3.64 -20.03 -9.58
CA ILE A 16 4.61 -21.10 -9.33
C ILE A 16 4.74 -21.30 -7.82
N PHE A 17 4.61 -22.55 -7.39
CA PHE A 17 4.69 -22.97 -6.00
C PHE A 17 5.86 -23.92 -5.78
N ASN A 18 6.49 -23.80 -4.62
CA ASN A 18 7.60 -24.67 -4.25
C ASN A 18 7.12 -26.10 -3.88
N ALA A 19 8.05 -27.00 -3.58
CA ALA A 19 7.72 -28.39 -3.20
C ALA A 19 6.97 -28.55 -1.86
N ARG A 20 6.76 -27.45 -1.11
CA ARG A 20 5.96 -27.38 0.12
C ARG A 20 4.60 -26.73 -0.10
N ASP A 21 4.24 -26.47 -1.36
CA ASP A 21 3.05 -25.72 -1.78
C ASP A 21 3.02 -24.27 -1.30
N ASP A 22 4.17 -23.67 -0.98
CA ASP A 22 4.24 -22.22 -0.74
C ASP A 22 4.38 -21.48 -2.08
N PHE A 23 3.63 -20.37 -2.24
CA PHE A 23 3.75 -19.49 -3.39
C PHE A 23 5.18 -18.93 -3.49
N GLN A 24 5.76 -18.99 -4.68
CA GLN A 24 7.15 -18.60 -4.92
C GLN A 24 7.26 -17.39 -5.85
N ARG A 25 6.56 -17.42 -7.00
CA ARG A 25 6.60 -16.31 -7.97
C ARG A 25 5.43 -16.35 -8.93
N LEU A 26 5.12 -15.18 -9.48
CA LEU A 26 4.25 -14.97 -10.63
C LEU A 26 5.10 -14.68 -11.87
N THR A 27 4.76 -15.29 -13.00
CA THR A 27 5.38 -14.97 -14.31
C THR A 27 4.33 -14.91 -15.41
N LEU A 28 4.62 -14.15 -16.46
CA LEU A 28 3.86 -14.14 -17.72
C LEU A 28 4.49 -15.00 -18.80
N ASN A 29 5.67 -15.55 -18.56
CA ASN A 29 6.42 -16.31 -19.54
C ASN A 29 6.05 -17.80 -19.49
N ASP A 30 5.39 -18.28 -20.54
CA ASP A 30 5.03 -19.70 -20.69
C ASP A 30 6.25 -20.62 -20.57
N THR A 31 7.40 -20.20 -21.10
CA THR A 31 8.63 -21.01 -21.02
C THR A 31 9.11 -21.15 -19.57
N ASP A 32 9.01 -20.10 -18.76
CA ASP A 32 9.43 -20.16 -17.35
C ASP A 32 8.48 -21.05 -16.53
N ALA A 33 7.18 -21.05 -16.87
CA ALA A 33 6.17 -21.92 -16.28
C ALA A 33 6.41 -23.38 -16.65
N GLU A 34 6.66 -23.68 -17.93
CA GLU A 34 7.00 -25.02 -18.42
C GLU A 34 8.28 -25.55 -17.78
N MET A 35 9.31 -24.71 -17.64
CA MET A 35 10.56 -25.07 -16.97
C MET A 35 10.35 -25.38 -15.49
N ALA A 36 9.59 -24.56 -14.77
CA ALA A 36 9.26 -24.81 -13.35
C ALA A 36 8.55 -26.16 -13.18
N GLN A 37 7.58 -26.47 -14.05
CA GLN A 37 6.89 -27.75 -14.03
C GLN A 37 7.84 -28.92 -14.32
N ALA A 38 8.79 -28.77 -15.25
CA ALA A 38 9.81 -29.77 -15.55
C ALA A 38 10.79 -30.00 -14.38
N GLU A 39 11.01 -28.99 -13.54
CA GLU A 39 11.79 -29.06 -12.29
C GLU A 39 11.01 -29.70 -11.13
N GLY A 40 9.74 -30.07 -11.34
CA GLY A 40 8.89 -30.73 -10.35
C GLY A 40 8.17 -29.75 -9.42
N LEU A 41 8.10 -28.47 -9.78
CA LEU A 41 7.30 -27.47 -9.07
C LEU A 41 5.82 -27.55 -9.46
N THR A 42 4.94 -27.14 -8.55
CA THR A 42 3.51 -27.02 -8.83
C THR A 42 3.27 -25.69 -9.56
N VAL A 43 2.57 -25.73 -10.70
CA VAL A 43 2.28 -24.56 -11.53
C VAL A 43 0.79 -24.47 -11.79
N ILE A 44 0.19 -23.32 -11.47
CA ILE A 44 -1.16 -22.97 -11.88
C ILE A 44 -1.05 -22.05 -13.08
N THR A 45 -1.40 -22.57 -14.25
CA THR A 45 -1.38 -21.83 -15.51
C THR A 45 -2.67 -21.05 -15.71
N ASN A 46 -2.57 -19.86 -16.32
CA ASN A 46 -3.72 -18.99 -16.62
C ASN A 46 -4.51 -18.58 -15.37
N ALA A 47 -3.81 -18.35 -14.26
CA ALA A 47 -4.40 -17.85 -13.03
C ALA A 47 -5.10 -16.51 -13.27
N GLY A 48 -6.32 -16.39 -12.76
CA GLY A 48 -7.11 -15.17 -12.87
C GLY A 48 -6.65 -14.09 -11.89
N LEU A 49 -7.07 -12.85 -12.11
CA LEU A 49 -6.67 -11.70 -11.29
C LEU A 49 -6.95 -11.88 -9.79
N ILE A 50 -8.10 -12.45 -9.44
CA ILE A 50 -8.48 -12.69 -8.03
C ILE A 50 -7.59 -13.75 -7.39
N GLU A 51 -7.31 -14.84 -8.10
CA GLU A 51 -6.41 -15.90 -7.62
C GLU A 51 -4.99 -15.37 -7.43
N ILE A 52 -4.49 -14.54 -8.37
CA ILE A 52 -3.20 -13.86 -8.23
C ILE A 52 -3.19 -12.96 -6.98
N LEU A 53 -4.25 -12.20 -6.76
CA LEU A 53 -4.36 -11.28 -5.62
C LEU A 53 -4.31 -12.00 -4.26
N GLU A 54 -4.87 -13.21 -4.17
CA GLU A 54 -4.83 -14.05 -2.97
C GLU A 54 -3.40 -14.50 -2.61
N HIS A 55 -2.46 -14.47 -3.57
CA HIS A 55 -1.09 -14.94 -3.37
C HIS A 55 -0.04 -13.83 -3.28
N ILE A 56 -0.22 -12.71 -3.97
CA ILE A 56 0.79 -11.62 -3.97
C ILE A 56 0.65 -10.70 -2.77
N GLY A 57 -0.55 -10.57 -2.19
CA GLY A 57 -0.78 -9.74 -1.02
C GLY A 57 -0.53 -10.51 0.28
N PRO A 58 0.00 -9.86 1.34
CA PRO A 58 0.33 -8.43 1.44
C PRO A 58 1.82 -8.12 1.36
N THR A 59 2.65 -9.09 0.96
CA THR A 59 4.09 -8.88 0.73
C THR A 59 4.33 -7.98 -0.48
N PRO A 60 5.40 -7.18 -0.52
CA PRO A 60 5.67 -6.32 -1.65
C PRO A 60 5.80 -7.15 -2.94
N ALA A 61 5.11 -6.71 -4.01
CA ALA A 61 5.03 -7.46 -5.26
C ALA A 61 6.41 -7.71 -5.90
N THR A 62 7.40 -6.87 -5.59
CA THR A 62 8.81 -7.01 -6.00
C THR A 62 9.46 -8.31 -5.51
N GLU A 63 8.94 -8.95 -4.47
CA GLU A 63 9.44 -10.25 -3.99
C GLU A 63 9.01 -11.43 -4.88
N HIS A 64 7.92 -11.26 -5.65
CA HIS A 64 7.23 -12.36 -6.32
C HIS A 64 7.26 -12.27 -7.84
N MET A 65 7.64 -11.14 -8.42
CA MET A 65 7.64 -10.96 -9.86
C MET A 65 8.65 -9.91 -10.31
N ASP A 66 8.98 -9.93 -11.59
CA ASP A 66 9.79 -8.88 -12.21
C ASP A 66 8.94 -7.66 -12.63
N ASP A 67 9.62 -6.55 -12.95
CA ASP A 67 8.97 -5.30 -13.35
C ASP A 67 8.14 -5.44 -14.63
N GLN A 68 8.54 -6.33 -15.55
CA GLN A 68 7.76 -6.59 -16.76
C GLN A 68 6.41 -7.23 -16.43
N THR A 69 6.40 -8.22 -15.54
CA THR A 69 5.19 -8.87 -15.06
C THR A 69 4.32 -7.89 -14.27
N TRP A 70 4.96 -7.07 -13.43
CA TRP A 70 4.27 -6.02 -12.69
C TRP A 70 3.58 -4.99 -13.58
N GLN A 71 4.29 -4.42 -14.57
CA GLN A 71 3.72 -3.42 -15.49
C GLN A 71 2.51 -3.94 -16.27
N ALA A 72 2.44 -5.25 -16.51
CA ALA A 72 1.29 -5.89 -17.13
C ALA A 72 0.14 -6.16 -16.14
N LEU A 73 0.44 -6.49 -14.88
CA LEU A 73 -0.53 -6.82 -13.84
C LEU A 73 -1.17 -5.57 -13.21
N ALA A 74 -0.36 -4.57 -12.89
CA ALA A 74 -0.75 -3.41 -12.09
C ALA A 74 -1.97 -2.65 -12.64
N PRO A 75 -2.11 -2.44 -13.97
CA PRO A 75 -3.31 -1.78 -14.52
C PRO A 75 -4.60 -2.57 -14.24
N ALA A 76 -4.54 -3.91 -14.27
CA ALA A 76 -5.69 -4.76 -13.98
C ALA A 76 -6.05 -4.70 -12.48
N LEU A 77 -5.05 -4.70 -11.59
CA LEU A 77 -5.26 -4.53 -10.15
C LEU A 77 -5.83 -3.15 -9.81
N LYS A 78 -5.33 -2.09 -10.44
CA LYS A 78 -5.92 -0.75 -10.29
C LYS A 78 -7.37 -0.73 -10.74
N HIS A 79 -7.68 -1.29 -11.90
CA HIS A 79 -9.06 -1.35 -12.38
C HIS A 79 -9.96 -2.14 -11.43
N LEU A 80 -9.45 -3.22 -10.83
CA LEU A 80 -10.17 -3.93 -9.78
C LEU A 80 -10.41 -3.02 -8.57
N ALA A 81 -9.39 -2.27 -8.11
CA ALA A 81 -9.54 -1.31 -7.02
C ALA A 81 -10.55 -0.20 -7.34
N ASP A 82 -10.60 0.28 -8.59
CA ASP A 82 -11.57 1.27 -9.08
C ASP A 82 -13.02 0.77 -9.07
N THR A 83 -13.21 -0.53 -9.29
CA THR A 83 -14.53 -1.15 -9.40
C THR A 83 -15.06 -1.73 -8.09
N GLN A 84 -14.22 -1.80 -7.07
CA GLN A 84 -14.65 -2.10 -5.72
C GLN A 84 -15.48 -0.90 -5.20
N GLU A 85 -16.81 -1.00 -5.33
CA GLU A 85 -17.68 -0.11 -4.56
C GLU A 85 -17.39 -0.36 -3.07
N HIS A 86 -17.12 0.71 -2.31
CA HIS A 86 -16.97 0.66 -0.85
C HIS A 86 -18.25 1.10 -0.11
N PRO A 87 -19.44 0.52 -0.34
CA PRO A 87 -20.67 1.08 0.21
C PRO A 87 -20.79 0.89 1.73
N PHE A 88 -19.98 0.03 2.37
CA PHE A 88 -20.18 -0.33 3.80
C PHE A 88 -18.91 -0.61 4.62
N THR A 89 -17.70 -0.28 4.16
CA THR A 89 -16.51 -0.45 5.02
C THR A 89 -16.44 0.69 6.03
N ARG A 90 -16.78 0.38 7.28
CA ARG A 90 -16.51 1.27 8.44
C ARG A 90 -15.01 1.38 8.75
N GLU A 91 -14.20 0.53 8.13
CA GLU A 91 -12.77 0.49 8.35
C GLU A 91 -12.08 1.53 7.45
N PRO A 92 -11.29 2.45 8.03
CA PRO A 92 -10.50 3.38 7.23
C PRO A 92 -9.41 2.61 6.45
N PRO A 93 -9.06 3.06 5.24
CA PRO A 93 -7.93 2.50 4.52
C PRO A 93 -6.66 2.64 5.37
N SER A 94 -5.76 1.68 5.24
CA SER A 94 -4.51 1.69 5.98
C SER A 94 -3.64 2.88 5.57
N ILE A 95 -3.71 3.25 4.29
CA ILE A 95 -2.92 4.34 3.72
C ILE A 95 -3.82 5.13 2.79
N HIS A 96 -3.95 6.42 3.07
CA HIS A 96 -4.88 7.30 2.35
C HIS A 96 -4.29 7.88 1.07
N VAL A 97 -3.02 8.30 1.12
CA VAL A 97 -2.30 9.00 0.05
C VAL A 97 -0.86 8.48 0.01
N VAL A 98 -0.37 8.13 -1.18
CA VAL A 98 1.03 7.72 -1.39
C VAL A 98 1.64 8.64 -2.47
N PRO A 99 2.31 9.74 -2.09
CA PRO A 99 3.01 10.61 -3.04
C PRO A 99 4.05 9.86 -3.87
N LEU A 100 4.27 10.29 -5.11
CA LEU A 100 5.24 9.66 -6.02
C LEU A 100 6.69 9.72 -5.50
N ASP A 101 6.99 10.75 -4.71
CA ASP A 101 8.31 11.05 -4.15
C ASP A 101 8.51 10.54 -2.72
N THR A 102 7.56 9.77 -2.18
CA THR A 102 7.63 9.18 -0.83
C THR A 102 8.98 8.49 -0.56
N PRO A 103 9.78 8.89 0.43
CA PRO A 103 11.11 8.32 0.69
C PRO A 103 11.10 6.81 0.93
N ASP A 104 12.21 6.11 0.63
CA ASP A 104 12.31 4.65 0.75
C ASP A 104 12.07 4.16 2.18
N GLU A 105 12.54 4.89 3.19
CA GLU A 105 12.28 4.55 4.59
C GLU A 105 10.77 4.53 4.89
N ILE A 106 10.03 5.52 4.36
CA ILE A 106 8.58 5.62 4.54
C ILE A 106 7.85 4.53 3.78
N LEU A 107 8.20 4.29 2.51
CA LEU A 107 7.63 3.19 1.73
C LEU A 107 7.80 1.84 2.44
N ASN A 108 8.94 1.61 3.08
CA ASN A 108 9.16 0.37 3.83
C ASN A 108 8.28 0.29 5.08
N MET A 109 8.04 1.40 5.78
CA MET A 109 7.10 1.44 6.91
C MET A 109 5.65 1.18 6.44
N GLU A 110 5.27 1.74 5.31
CA GLU A 110 3.97 1.56 4.68
C GLU A 110 3.74 0.12 4.20
N VAL A 111 4.74 -0.52 3.59
CA VAL A 111 4.71 -1.95 3.25
C VAL A 111 4.54 -2.80 4.51
N ASP A 112 5.29 -2.51 5.58
CA ASP A 112 5.19 -3.24 6.85
C ASP A 112 3.79 -3.11 7.48
N ALA A 113 3.16 -1.94 7.34
CA ALA A 113 1.81 -1.69 7.82
C ALA A 113 0.76 -2.45 6.99
N LEU A 114 0.88 -2.39 5.65
CA LEU A 114 0.05 -3.21 4.76
C LEU A 114 0.19 -4.68 5.10
N PHE A 115 1.42 -5.20 5.26
CA PHE A 115 1.66 -6.60 5.61
C PHE A 115 0.86 -7.08 6.84
N ARG A 116 0.68 -6.21 7.83
CA ARG A 116 0.01 -6.55 9.09
C ARG A 116 -1.51 -6.49 9.03
N PHE A 117 -2.08 -5.60 8.21
CA PHE A 117 -3.52 -5.27 8.26
C PHE A 117 -4.22 -5.26 6.90
N TYR A 118 -3.55 -5.73 5.85
CA TYR A 118 -4.08 -5.71 4.49
C TYR A 118 -5.46 -6.35 4.37
N ASP A 119 -6.41 -5.55 3.90
CA ASP A 119 -7.67 -6.02 3.34
C ASP A 119 -7.71 -5.61 1.87
N SER A 120 -7.67 -6.58 0.95
CA SER A 120 -7.70 -6.32 -0.49
C SER A 120 -8.96 -5.61 -0.98
N ARG A 121 -9.99 -5.46 -0.14
CA ARG A 121 -11.21 -4.70 -0.43
C ARG A 121 -11.11 -3.22 -0.08
N VAL A 122 -10.05 -2.81 0.63
CA VAL A 122 -9.84 -1.43 1.12
C VAL A 122 -8.45 -0.92 0.74
N ASP A 123 -7.44 -1.78 0.84
CA ASP A 123 -6.02 -1.43 0.77
C ASP A 123 -5.38 -1.74 -0.60
N LEU A 124 -6.11 -2.36 -1.53
CA LEU A 124 -5.58 -2.73 -2.85
C LEU A 124 -4.99 -1.53 -3.60
N TYR A 125 -5.60 -0.36 -3.45
CA TYR A 125 -5.11 0.86 -4.07
C TYR A 125 -3.73 1.29 -3.56
N ALA A 126 -3.54 1.28 -2.23
CA ALA A 126 -2.26 1.61 -1.61
C ALA A 126 -1.21 0.55 -1.97
N PHE A 127 -1.58 -0.74 -1.96
CA PHE A 127 -0.72 -1.83 -2.39
C PHE A 127 -0.20 -1.63 -3.83
N VAL A 128 -1.07 -1.23 -4.77
CA VAL A 128 -0.66 -0.95 -6.15
C VAL A 128 0.30 0.23 -6.24
N GLN A 129 0.00 1.35 -5.57
CA GLN A 129 0.83 2.55 -5.61
C GLN A 129 2.22 2.32 -5.01
N ILE A 130 2.29 1.72 -3.81
CA ILE A 130 3.55 1.45 -3.13
C ILE A 130 4.40 0.46 -3.92
N SER A 131 3.79 -0.62 -4.42
CA SER A 131 4.49 -1.59 -5.26
C SER A 131 5.04 -0.92 -6.52
N GLU A 132 4.28 -0.03 -7.15
CA GLU A 132 4.72 0.70 -8.33
C GLU A 132 5.91 1.62 -8.06
N ILE A 133 5.93 2.37 -6.96
CA ILE A 133 7.09 3.20 -6.61
C ILE A 133 8.32 2.33 -6.36
N LYS A 134 8.16 1.21 -5.65
CA LYS A 134 9.28 0.28 -5.38
C LYS A 134 9.84 -0.32 -6.67
N PHE A 135 8.98 -0.84 -7.55
CA PHE A 135 9.42 -1.35 -8.86
C PHE A 135 10.12 -0.28 -9.68
N ALA A 136 9.56 0.94 -9.71
CA ALA A 136 10.15 2.04 -10.46
C ALA A 136 11.57 2.37 -9.99
N ARG A 137 11.79 2.41 -8.68
CA ARG A 137 13.11 2.66 -8.09
C ARG A 137 14.08 1.50 -8.34
N ASP A 138 13.64 0.26 -8.10
CA ASP A 138 14.47 -0.94 -8.26
C ASP A 138 14.93 -1.13 -9.72
N THR A 139 14.13 -0.70 -10.70
CA THR A 139 14.48 -0.77 -12.13
C THR A 139 14.93 0.55 -12.75
N ASN A 140 15.11 1.61 -11.95
CA ASN A 140 15.54 2.93 -12.39
C ASN A 140 14.68 3.49 -13.55
N ARG A 141 13.36 3.44 -13.37
CA ARG A 141 12.35 4.06 -14.23
C ARG A 141 11.50 5.03 -13.41
N GLU A 142 10.75 5.88 -14.10
CA GLU A 142 9.73 6.69 -13.45
C GLU A 142 8.51 5.83 -13.07
N PRO A 143 7.85 6.09 -11.92
CA PRO A 143 6.56 5.48 -11.63
C PRO A 143 5.51 5.88 -12.67
N ASN A 144 4.61 4.96 -12.99
CA ASN A 144 3.51 5.18 -13.92
C ASN A 144 2.38 5.95 -13.20
N PRO A 145 2.15 7.23 -13.53
CA PRO A 145 1.16 8.05 -12.84
C PRO A 145 -0.27 7.55 -13.02
N ASP A 146 -0.56 6.78 -14.09
CA ASP A 146 -1.89 6.22 -14.34
C ASP A 146 -2.29 5.17 -13.28
N LEU A 147 -1.32 4.67 -12.49
CA LEU A 147 -1.56 3.75 -11.40
C LEU A 147 -1.99 4.43 -10.09
N PHE A 148 -1.95 5.77 -10.04
CA PHE A 148 -2.17 6.53 -8.83
C PHE A 148 -3.57 7.16 -8.77
N LYS A 149 -4.01 7.49 -7.55
CA LYS A 149 -5.20 8.30 -7.31
C LYS A 149 -4.84 9.76 -7.57
N GLU A 150 -5.81 10.56 -7.96
CA GLU A 150 -5.63 11.99 -8.17
C GLU A 150 -5.06 12.69 -6.92
N ALA A 151 -5.54 12.34 -5.72
CA ALA A 151 -4.99 12.86 -4.47
C ALA A 151 -3.50 12.51 -4.27
N SER A 152 -3.07 11.31 -4.67
CA SER A 152 -1.67 10.89 -4.58
C SER A 152 -0.76 11.60 -5.59
N LEU A 153 -1.32 12.05 -6.71
CA LEU A 153 -0.60 12.83 -7.72
C LEU A 153 -0.56 14.32 -7.39
N ALA A 154 -1.53 14.80 -6.62
CA ALA A 154 -1.66 16.21 -6.25
C ALA A 154 -0.76 16.62 -5.08
N GLU A 155 -0.32 15.64 -4.28
CA GLU A 155 0.49 15.85 -3.10
C GLU A 155 1.97 15.54 -3.38
N ASN A 156 2.84 16.32 -2.75
CA ASN A 156 4.26 16.03 -2.65
C ASN A 156 4.55 15.56 -1.22
N PHE A 157 5.47 14.60 -1.04
CA PHE A 157 5.79 14.12 0.30
C PHE A 157 6.20 15.29 1.22
N ASP A 158 7.06 16.18 0.77
CA ASP A 158 7.47 17.35 1.55
C ASP A 158 6.26 18.27 1.83
N ASP A 159 5.34 18.49 0.88
CA ASP A 159 4.20 19.40 1.07
C ASP A 159 3.18 18.88 2.12
N ILE A 160 2.97 17.56 2.21
CA ILE A 160 2.12 16.95 3.26
C ILE A 160 2.67 17.29 4.65
N TYR A 161 4.00 17.43 4.77
CA TYR A 161 4.69 17.60 6.04
C TYR A 161 5.39 18.97 6.21
N LEU A 162 5.27 19.91 5.27
CA LEU A 162 5.78 21.28 5.40
C LEU A 162 4.88 22.21 6.24
N THR A 163 3.80 21.66 6.81
CA THR A 163 3.08 22.31 7.92
C THR A 163 4.09 22.60 9.05
N SER A 164 4.03 23.78 9.70
CA SER A 164 5.13 24.24 10.58
C SER A 164 5.56 23.15 11.58
N LEU A 165 6.88 23.00 11.81
CA LEU A 165 7.45 22.02 12.74
C LEU A 165 6.68 21.93 14.08
N ASP A 166 6.23 23.07 14.61
CA ASP A 166 5.41 23.13 15.83
C ASP A 166 4.04 22.45 15.68
N GLU A 167 3.38 22.60 14.52
CA GLU A 167 2.12 21.92 14.21
C GLU A 167 2.32 20.43 13.98
N LEU A 168 3.45 20.01 13.41
CA LEU A 168 3.80 18.60 13.24
C LEU A 168 4.18 17.93 14.57
N GLU A 169 4.98 18.58 15.41
CA GLU A 169 5.31 18.07 16.75
C GLU A 169 4.03 17.94 17.58
N GLN A 170 3.14 18.92 17.51
CA GLN A 170 1.85 18.86 18.19
C GLN A 170 0.94 17.77 17.61
N GLN A 171 0.95 17.53 16.30
CA GLN A 171 0.21 16.43 15.69
C GLN A 171 0.80 15.07 16.07
N ALA A 172 2.13 14.93 16.13
CA ALA A 172 2.80 13.71 16.56
C ALA A 172 2.51 13.41 18.04
N GLU A 173 2.56 14.42 18.91
CA GLU A 173 2.19 14.29 20.33
C GLU A 173 0.71 13.92 20.48
N ASN A 174 -0.18 14.56 19.70
CA ASN A 174 -1.61 14.22 19.70
C ASN A 174 -1.87 12.80 19.16
N ALA A 175 -1.13 12.35 18.14
CA ALA A 175 -1.25 11.00 17.60
C ALA A 175 -0.75 9.94 18.58
N ASP A 176 0.33 10.20 19.32
CA ASP A 176 0.84 9.32 20.37
C ASP A 176 -0.13 9.25 21.57
N ILE A 177 -0.69 10.40 21.97
CA ILE A 177 -1.75 10.47 22.99
C ILE A 177 -2.98 9.68 22.52
N GLN A 178 -3.46 9.89 21.29
CA GLN A 178 -4.61 9.14 20.75
C GLN A 178 -4.32 7.65 20.63
N ALA A 179 -3.11 7.24 20.21
CA ALA A 179 -2.72 5.83 20.19
C ALA A 179 -2.76 5.21 21.60
N SER A 180 -2.35 5.98 22.62
CA SER A 180 -2.39 5.56 24.03
C SER A 180 -3.81 5.50 24.61
N GLU A 181 -4.70 6.43 24.21
CA GLU A 181 -6.09 6.54 24.67
C GLU A 181 -7.01 5.52 23.98
N VAL A 182 -6.89 5.33 22.66
CA VAL A 182 -7.66 4.32 21.90
C VAL A 182 -7.30 2.91 22.36
N GLY A 183 -6.02 2.66 22.66
CA GLY A 183 -5.56 1.42 23.28
C GLY A 183 -6.16 1.16 24.68
N ALA A 184 -6.52 2.23 25.41
CA ALA A 184 -7.12 2.17 26.74
C ALA A 184 -8.66 2.10 26.72
N GLU A 185 -9.34 2.85 25.86
CA GLU A 185 -10.81 2.83 25.71
C GLU A 185 -11.31 1.51 25.13
N HIS A 186 -10.60 0.92 24.16
CA HIS A 186 -10.98 -0.37 23.57
C HIS A 186 -10.71 -1.57 24.50
N ALA A 187 -9.97 -1.37 25.60
CA ALA A 187 -9.91 -2.35 26.68
C ALA A 187 -11.20 -2.32 27.55
N GLY A 188 -11.89 -1.18 27.61
CA GLY A 188 -13.16 -0.99 28.33
C GLY A 188 -14.42 -1.33 27.51
N GLU A 189 -14.38 -1.10 26.19
CA GLU A 189 -15.55 -1.26 25.30
C GLU A 189 -15.75 -2.69 24.74
N LYS A 190 -14.86 -3.62 25.09
CA LYS A 190 -14.97 -5.08 24.78
C LYS A 190 -16.22 -5.77 25.34
N ALA A 191 -17.07 -5.07 26.10
CA ALA A 191 -18.17 -5.67 26.85
C ALA A 191 -19.58 -5.48 26.23
N MET A 192 -19.79 -4.61 25.23
CA MET A 192 -21.18 -4.22 24.87
C MET A 192 -21.57 -4.31 23.39
N TYR A 193 -20.67 -4.11 22.44
CA TYR A 193 -20.92 -4.30 21.01
C TYR A 193 -19.78 -5.10 20.41
N GLY A 194 -20.08 -6.17 19.68
CA GLY A 194 -19.11 -7.13 19.15
C GLY A 194 -18.24 -6.56 18.02
N ASP A 195 -17.52 -5.48 18.26
CA ASP A 195 -16.48 -4.99 17.37
C ASP A 195 -15.34 -6.01 17.32
N SER A 196 -14.95 -6.33 16.10
CA SER A 196 -13.86 -7.27 15.84
C SER A 196 -12.57 -6.72 16.46
N PRO A 197 -11.84 -7.49 17.27
CA PRO A 197 -10.54 -7.09 17.80
C PRO A 197 -9.57 -6.57 16.73
N VAL A 198 -9.75 -7.01 15.49
CA VAL A 198 -8.94 -6.66 14.31
C VAL A 198 -9.07 -5.18 13.95
N GLY A 199 -10.27 -4.57 14.01
CA GLY A 199 -10.47 -3.16 13.64
C GLY A 199 -9.76 -2.20 14.59
N SER A 200 -9.83 -2.48 15.90
CA SER A 200 -9.14 -1.69 16.93
C SER A 200 -7.61 -1.79 16.85
N GLN A 201 -7.10 -2.98 16.50
CA GLN A 201 -5.66 -3.21 16.31
C GLN A 201 -5.15 -2.53 15.05
N ARG A 202 -5.94 -2.53 13.98
CA ARG A 202 -5.66 -1.80 12.74
C ARG A 202 -5.54 -0.30 13.04
N ILE A 203 -6.57 0.30 13.62
CA ILE A 203 -6.58 1.76 13.93
C ILE A 203 -5.35 2.17 14.75
N GLY A 204 -5.05 1.47 15.85
CA GLY A 204 -3.89 1.81 16.69
C GLY A 204 -2.54 1.67 15.96
N ALA A 205 -2.43 0.74 15.01
CA ALA A 205 -1.22 0.58 14.22
C ALA A 205 -1.07 1.65 13.13
N LEU A 206 -2.18 2.12 12.54
CA LEU A 206 -2.17 3.24 11.60
C LEU A 206 -1.69 4.52 12.29
N TYR A 207 -2.22 4.84 13.48
CA TYR A 207 -1.76 5.99 14.25
C TYR A 207 -0.26 5.94 14.59
N ASN A 208 0.25 4.76 14.95
CA ASN A 208 1.69 4.59 15.22
C ASN A 208 2.54 4.77 13.95
N MET A 209 2.05 4.30 12.81
CA MET A 209 2.70 4.52 11.53
C MET A 209 2.74 6.02 11.20
N ASP A 210 1.60 6.72 11.30
CA ASP A 210 1.52 8.16 11.06
C ASP A 210 2.50 8.94 11.95
N ALA A 211 2.56 8.61 13.25
CA ALA A 211 3.50 9.22 14.19
C ALA A 211 4.97 9.01 13.78
N LYS A 212 5.33 7.83 13.25
CA LYS A 212 6.69 7.57 12.76
C LYS A 212 7.02 8.31 11.47
N ILE A 213 6.05 8.44 10.56
CA ILE A 213 6.22 9.21 9.32
C ILE A 213 6.41 10.69 9.68
N MET A 214 5.63 11.23 10.63
CA MET A 214 5.81 12.58 11.16
C MET A 214 7.19 12.76 11.80
N GLN A 215 7.65 11.82 12.64
CA GLN A 215 8.97 11.90 13.26
C GLN A 215 10.09 11.88 12.20
N TYR A 216 9.96 11.04 11.17
CA TYR A 216 10.93 11.03 10.06
C TYR A 216 10.99 12.40 9.37
N ALA A 217 9.85 13.03 9.11
CA ALA A 217 9.80 14.37 8.53
C ALA A 217 10.50 15.40 9.43
N VAL A 218 10.25 15.39 10.74
CA VAL A 218 10.94 16.26 11.73
C VAL A 218 12.46 16.04 11.69
N ASP A 219 12.91 14.79 11.65
CA ASP A 219 14.33 14.44 11.70
C ASP A 219 15.09 14.81 10.41
N HIS A 220 14.40 14.88 9.27
CA HIS A 220 15.00 15.05 7.95
C HIS A 220 14.72 16.43 7.31
N HIS A 221 13.87 17.26 7.92
CA HIS A 221 13.77 18.66 7.55
C HIS A 221 14.92 19.47 8.17
N PRO A 222 15.78 20.12 7.37
CA PRO A 222 16.77 21.03 7.90
C PRO A 222 16.05 22.22 8.55
N GLU A 223 16.37 22.54 9.80
CA GLU A 223 15.98 23.81 10.42
C GLU A 223 16.42 24.99 9.51
N GLY A 224 15.48 25.57 8.77
CA GLY A 224 15.73 26.72 7.91
C GLY A 224 14.70 26.76 6.79
N GLU A 225 13.61 27.53 6.90
CA GLU A 225 13.59 28.93 7.26
C GLU A 225 12.52 29.20 8.32
N SER A 226 12.94 29.61 9.51
CA SER A 226 12.07 30.42 10.36
C SER A 226 11.69 31.65 9.53
N PRO A 227 10.40 31.94 9.25
CA PRO A 227 10.03 33.13 8.50
C PRO A 227 10.54 34.31 9.29
N GLY A 228 11.61 34.93 8.77
CA GLY A 228 12.32 36.00 9.45
C GLY A 228 11.33 37.06 9.89
N LEU A 229 11.15 37.18 11.20
CA LEU A 229 10.66 38.40 11.82
C LEU A 229 11.58 39.52 11.33
N ALA A 230 11.11 40.26 10.32
CA ALA A 230 11.77 41.47 9.87
C ALA A 230 11.96 42.39 11.08
N PRO A 231 13.20 42.79 11.42
CA PRO A 231 13.41 43.72 12.50
C PRO A 231 13.12 45.15 12.02
N GLY A 232 12.19 45.81 12.71
CA GLY A 232 12.19 47.27 12.95
C GLY A 232 11.92 48.20 11.78
#